data_AF-H0A0J2-F1
#
_entry.id   AF-H0A0J2-F1
#
_cell.length_a   1.000
_cell.length_b   1.000
_cell.length_c   1.000
_cell.angle_alpha   90.00
_cell.angle_beta   90.00
_cell.angle_gamma   90.00
#
_symmetry.space_group_name_H-M   'P 1'
#
loop_
_entity.id
_entity.type
_entity.pdbx_description
1 polymer ?
#
loop_
_entity_poly.entity_id
_entity_poly.type
_entity_poly.pdbx_seq_one_letter_code
_entity_poly.pdbx_strand_id
1 'polypeptide(L)'
;MAYETHDKPQAIRWHLREATRVQHEALDAVASGFSLTDPAGYRHFLRAHARALPGLEAALTAAGIMELIPDWPQRSRCAALEADLALLGEDMPPAAPADLPPGPGAALGAAYVLEGSRFGNGMLLRQVRHGGDPRHNAATAYLSHQAAWPAFLEQLEAHLGDPSSWSQAASGARAAFRHFQTCMLTELAGEHAAHV
;
A
#
# COMPACT_ATOMS: atom_id res chain seq x y z
N MET A 1 34.16 31.54 -3.17
CA MET A 1 32.77 31.95 -3.46
C MET A 1 31.97 30.72 -3.84
N ALA A 2 30.82 30.56 -3.18
CA ALA A 2 29.72 29.61 -3.34
C ALA A 2 29.94 28.33 -4.19
N TYR A 3 29.99 27.19 -3.52
CA TYR A 3 29.44 25.94 -4.05
C TYR A 3 27.94 25.98 -3.74
N GLU A 4 27.10 26.28 -4.73
CA GLU A 4 25.67 26.02 -4.64
C GLU A 4 25.47 24.50 -4.72
N THR A 5 25.34 23.85 -3.56
CA THR A 5 24.80 22.48 -3.51
C THR A 5 23.29 22.55 -3.70
N HIS A 6 22.85 22.55 -4.96
CA HIS A 6 21.51 22.09 -5.32
C HIS A 6 21.46 20.55 -5.16
N ASP A 7 21.28 20.06 -3.93
CA ASP A 7 21.22 18.62 -3.61
C ASP A 7 20.36 18.46 -2.32
N LYS A 8 19.13 17.92 -2.27
CA LYS A 8 18.26 17.25 -3.24
C LYS A 8 16.78 17.43 -2.82
N PRO A 9 15.87 17.75 -3.75
CA PRO A 9 14.42 17.59 -3.53
C PRO A 9 14.07 16.18 -2.98
N GLN A 10 14.81 15.15 -3.40
CA GLN A 10 14.49 13.74 -3.12
C GLN A 10 14.95 13.19 -1.75
N ALA A 11 15.44 14.01 -0.81
CA ALA A 11 16.13 13.49 0.38
C ALA A 11 15.21 12.69 1.33
N ILE A 12 13.97 13.16 1.55
CA ILE A 12 12.97 12.43 2.35
C ILE A 12 12.62 11.07 1.75
N ARG A 13 12.49 10.98 0.42
CA ARG A 13 12.19 9.72 -0.28
C ARG A 13 13.26 8.67 0.01
N TRP A 14 14.54 9.05 -0.09
CA TRP A 14 15.65 8.16 0.21
C TRP A 14 15.67 7.75 1.69
N HIS A 15 15.41 8.70 2.59
CA HIS A 15 15.28 8.40 4.01
C HIS A 15 14.18 7.37 4.29
N LEU A 16 12.97 7.56 3.75
CA LEU A 16 11.86 6.62 3.93
C LEU A 16 12.18 5.25 3.36
N ARG A 17 12.72 5.19 2.14
CA ARG A 17 13.14 3.93 1.51
C ARG A 17 14.11 3.13 2.39
N GLU A 18 15.13 3.78 2.92
CA GLU A 18 16.11 3.12 3.79
C GLU A 18 15.47 2.74 5.14
N ALA A 19 14.72 3.66 5.74
CA ALA A 19 14.10 3.47 7.05
C ALA A 19 13.05 2.34 7.07
N THR A 20 12.49 1.97 5.90
CA THR A 20 11.51 0.89 5.76
C THR A 20 12.02 -0.33 4.99
N ARG A 21 13.31 -0.41 4.64
CA ARG A 21 13.86 -1.51 3.82
C ARG A 21 13.53 -2.88 4.41
N VAL A 22 13.77 -3.06 5.71
CA VAL A 22 13.52 -4.34 6.41
C VAL A 22 12.03 -4.71 6.40
N GLN A 23 11.14 -3.75 6.60
CA GLN A 23 9.70 -3.98 6.58
C GLN A 23 9.20 -4.31 5.17
N HIS A 24 9.76 -3.68 4.14
CA HIS A 24 9.47 -4.01 2.74
C HIS A 24 9.87 -5.45 2.42
N GLU A 25 11.11 -5.85 2.75
CA GLU A 25 11.59 -7.23 2.53
C GLU A 25 10.74 -8.26 3.28
N ALA A 26 10.36 -7.95 4.52
CA ALA A 26 9.50 -8.84 5.31
C ALA A 26 8.09 -8.97 4.72
N LEU A 27 7.53 -7.89 4.19
CA LEU A 27 6.22 -7.92 3.51
C LEU A 27 6.31 -8.69 2.19
N ASP A 28 7.35 -8.49 1.39
CA ASP A 28 7.59 -9.23 0.14
C ASP A 28 7.68 -10.75 0.40
N ALA A 29 8.38 -11.15 1.46
CA ALA A 29 8.49 -12.56 1.85
C ALA A 29 7.12 -13.17 2.16
N VAL A 30 6.25 -12.44 2.88
CA VAL A 30 4.87 -12.89 3.14
C VAL A 30 4.04 -12.90 1.86
N ALA A 31 4.15 -11.87 1.02
CA ALA A 31 3.42 -11.75 -0.24
C ALA A 31 3.77 -12.88 -1.24
N SER A 32 4.99 -13.42 -1.17
CA SER A 32 5.43 -14.57 -1.99
C SER A 32 4.65 -15.86 -1.72
N GLY A 33 3.92 -15.94 -0.60
CA GLY A 33 3.03 -17.05 -0.29
C GLY A 33 1.75 -17.09 -1.15
N PHE A 34 1.37 -15.99 -1.80
CA PHE A 34 0.17 -15.96 -2.65
C PHE A 34 0.49 -16.39 -4.08
N SER A 35 -0.22 -17.40 -4.58
CA SER A 35 -0.13 -17.84 -5.98
C SER A 35 -1.07 -17.03 -6.88
N LEU A 36 -0.57 -15.96 -7.52
CA LEU A 36 -1.40 -15.09 -8.36
C LEU A 36 -1.77 -15.68 -9.72
N THR A 37 -1.13 -16.78 -10.14
CA THR A 37 -1.52 -17.52 -11.35
C THR A 37 -2.66 -18.50 -11.07
N ASP A 38 -2.92 -18.81 -9.81
CA ASP A 38 -4.02 -19.66 -9.38
C ASP A 38 -5.22 -18.79 -8.93
N PRO A 39 -6.45 -19.07 -9.41
CA PRO A 39 -7.62 -18.28 -9.02
C PRO A 39 -7.93 -18.26 -7.52
N ALA A 40 -7.61 -19.31 -6.75
CA ALA A 40 -7.81 -19.29 -5.30
C ALA A 40 -6.74 -18.42 -4.62
N GLY A 41 -5.47 -18.62 -5.01
CA GLY A 41 -4.36 -17.79 -4.53
C GLY A 41 -4.54 -16.29 -4.81
N TYR A 42 -5.09 -15.91 -5.97
CA TYR A 42 -5.40 -14.50 -6.24
C TYR A 42 -6.56 -13.95 -5.40
N ARG A 43 -7.61 -14.74 -5.16
CA ARG A 43 -8.68 -14.34 -4.23
C ARG A 43 -8.13 -14.09 -2.84
N HIS A 44 -7.26 -14.96 -2.32
CA HIS A 44 -6.60 -14.75 -1.03
C HIS A 44 -5.72 -13.49 -1.04
N PHE A 45 -4.98 -13.24 -2.11
CA PHE A 45 -4.23 -11.98 -2.26
C PHE A 45 -5.15 -10.75 -2.17
N LEU A 46 -6.27 -10.72 -2.90
CA LEU A 46 -7.22 -9.61 -2.86
C LEU A 46 -7.87 -9.47 -1.49
N ARG A 47 -8.29 -10.58 -0.85
CA ARG A 47 -8.88 -10.57 0.50
C ARG A 47 -7.90 -10.07 1.56
N ALA A 48 -6.62 -10.46 1.50
CA ALA A 48 -5.59 -9.94 2.38
C ALA A 48 -5.44 -8.41 2.27
N HIS A 49 -5.44 -7.89 1.03
CA HIS A 49 -5.43 -6.45 0.79
C HIS A 49 -6.72 -5.79 1.25
N ALA A 50 -7.86 -6.44 1.10
CA ALA A 50 -9.17 -5.90 1.46
C ALA A 50 -9.38 -5.85 2.98
N ARG A 51 -8.70 -6.72 3.74
CA ARG A 51 -8.59 -6.57 5.20
C ARG A 51 -7.74 -5.36 5.60
N ALA A 52 -6.66 -5.09 4.88
CA ALA A 52 -5.69 -4.08 5.26
C ALA A 52 -6.06 -2.66 4.81
N LEU A 53 -6.36 -2.50 3.52
CA LEU A 53 -6.42 -1.21 2.85
C LEU A 53 -7.52 -0.28 3.41
N PRO A 54 -8.77 -0.73 3.63
CA PRO A 54 -9.82 0.19 4.10
C PRO A 54 -9.53 0.76 5.48
N GLY A 55 -8.98 -0.05 6.39
CA GLY A 55 -8.60 0.43 7.72
C GLY A 55 -7.49 1.48 7.67
N LEU A 56 -6.51 1.29 6.79
CA LEU A 56 -5.42 2.25 6.64
C LEU A 56 -5.87 3.54 5.95
N GLU A 57 -6.71 3.47 4.91
CA GLU A 57 -7.26 4.66 4.24
C GLU A 57 -8.20 5.44 5.17
N ALA A 58 -8.98 4.76 6.02
CA ALA A 58 -9.80 5.39 7.04
C ALA A 58 -8.94 6.09 8.11
N ALA A 59 -7.87 5.45 8.59
CA ALA A 59 -6.93 6.04 9.53
C ALA A 59 -6.24 7.28 8.96
N LEU A 60 -5.85 7.25 7.68
CA LEU A 60 -5.28 8.41 6.97
C LEU A 60 -6.28 9.56 6.85
N THR A 61 -7.53 9.25 6.51
CA THR A 61 -8.62 10.24 6.45
C THR A 61 -8.85 10.88 7.81
N ALA A 62 -8.91 10.09 8.88
CA ALA A 62 -9.04 10.59 10.25
C ALA A 62 -7.84 11.43 10.70
N ALA A 63 -6.64 11.14 10.17
CA ALA A 63 -5.43 11.92 10.42
C ALA A 63 -5.32 13.20 9.57
N GLY A 64 -6.35 13.55 8.79
CA GLY A 64 -6.38 14.79 8.01
C GLY A 64 -5.56 14.75 6.72
N ILE A 65 -5.31 13.56 6.15
CA ILE A 65 -4.47 13.43 4.94
C ILE A 65 -4.94 14.30 3.77
N MET A 66 -6.24 14.61 3.67
CA MET A 66 -6.79 15.47 2.61
C MET A 66 -6.34 16.93 2.68
N GLU A 67 -5.90 17.40 3.86
CA GLU A 67 -5.30 18.73 4.01
C GLU A 67 -3.85 18.76 3.51
N LEU A 68 -3.18 17.61 3.54
CA LEU A 68 -1.79 17.42 3.12
C LEU A 68 -1.67 16.99 1.65
N ILE A 69 -2.62 16.17 1.21
CA ILE A 69 -2.70 15.59 -0.14
C ILE A 69 -4.14 15.81 -0.66
N PRO A 70 -4.45 16.97 -1.27
CA PRO A 70 -5.82 17.31 -1.65
C PRO A 70 -6.47 16.35 -2.66
N ASP A 71 -5.65 15.64 -3.45
CA ASP A 71 -6.09 14.61 -4.40
C ASP A 71 -6.16 13.19 -3.81
N TRP A 72 -6.16 13.06 -2.46
CA TRP A 72 -6.27 11.78 -1.78
C TRP A 72 -7.49 10.93 -2.19
N PRO A 73 -8.71 11.49 -2.40
CA PRO A 73 -9.85 10.70 -2.84
C PRO A 73 -9.63 9.96 -4.16
N GLN A 74 -8.84 10.52 -5.08
CA GLN A 74 -8.49 9.91 -6.37
C GLN A 74 -7.36 8.87 -6.24
N ARG A 75 -6.66 8.85 -5.10
CA ARG A 75 -5.61 7.88 -4.78
C ARG A 75 -6.17 6.66 -4.05
N SER A 76 -7.28 6.78 -3.33
CA SER A 76 -7.95 5.66 -2.66
C SER A 76 -8.22 4.50 -3.62
N ARG A 77 -7.96 3.28 -3.17
CA ARG A 77 -8.10 2.06 -3.96
C ARG A 77 -9.19 1.13 -3.47
N CYS A 78 -9.90 1.47 -2.38
CA CYS A 78 -10.94 0.61 -1.82
C CYS A 78 -12.01 0.24 -2.85
N ALA A 79 -12.51 1.21 -3.63
CA ALA A 79 -13.53 0.96 -4.65
C ALA A 79 -13.03 0.01 -5.78
N ALA A 80 -11.76 0.13 -6.16
CA ALA A 80 -11.16 -0.75 -7.16
C ALA A 80 -11.01 -2.19 -6.65
N LEU A 81 -10.68 -2.34 -5.36
CA LEU A 81 -10.56 -3.63 -4.70
C LEU A 81 -11.90 -4.32 -4.48
N GLU A 82 -12.91 -3.55 -4.08
CA GLU A 82 -14.30 -4.01 -3.97
C GLU A 82 -14.84 -4.49 -5.32
N ALA A 83 -14.60 -3.73 -6.40
CA ALA A 83 -15.02 -4.12 -7.75
C ALA A 83 -14.39 -5.44 -8.21
N ASP A 84 -13.10 -5.65 -7.93
CA ASP A 84 -12.41 -6.91 -8.26
C ASP A 84 -12.97 -8.09 -7.47
N LEU A 85 -13.19 -7.95 -6.16
CA LEU A 85 -13.79 -9.01 -5.34
C LEU A 85 -15.21 -9.35 -5.77
N ALA A 86 -16.05 -8.34 -6.03
CA ALA A 86 -17.41 -8.53 -6.52
C ALA A 86 -17.43 -9.28 -7.87
N LEU A 87 -16.49 -8.98 -8.78
CA LEU A 87 -16.38 -9.69 -10.05
C LEU A 87 -16.01 -11.17 -9.88
N LEU A 88 -15.30 -11.50 -8.81
CA LEU A 88 -14.93 -12.86 -8.43
C LEU A 88 -16.00 -13.58 -7.59
N GLY A 89 -17.11 -12.90 -7.27
CA GLY A 89 -18.20 -13.41 -6.44
C GLY A 89 -17.90 -13.41 -4.94
N GLU A 90 -16.98 -12.55 -4.50
CA GLU A 90 -16.56 -12.40 -3.10
C GLU A 90 -17.03 -11.06 -2.54
N ASP A 91 -17.41 -11.06 -1.26
CA ASP A 91 -17.66 -9.82 -0.51
C ASP A 91 -16.36 -9.27 0.08
N MET A 92 -16.34 -7.96 0.36
CA MET A 92 -15.25 -7.35 1.13
C MET A 92 -15.18 -7.99 2.54
N PRO A 93 -14.03 -8.55 2.95
CA PRO A 93 -13.87 -9.01 4.32
C PRO A 93 -13.90 -7.84 5.31
N PRO A 94 -14.19 -8.08 6.60
CA PRO A 94 -14.08 -7.04 7.62
C PRO A 94 -12.68 -6.42 7.63
N ALA A 95 -12.64 -5.09 7.55
CA ALA A 95 -11.39 -4.35 7.58
C ALA A 95 -10.76 -4.42 8.97
N ALA A 96 -9.45 -4.69 9.03
CA ALA A 96 -8.68 -4.56 10.24
C ALA A 96 -8.44 -3.08 10.53
N PRO A 97 -8.69 -2.58 11.76
CA PRO A 97 -8.38 -1.21 12.10
C PRO A 97 -6.87 -0.98 12.03
N ALA A 98 -6.44 0.09 11.36
CA ALA A 98 -5.04 0.48 11.33
C ALA A 98 -4.74 1.45 12.46
N ASP A 99 -3.71 1.16 13.25
CA ASP A 99 -3.18 2.06 14.27
C ASP A 99 -1.99 2.84 13.70
N LEU A 100 -2.24 4.11 13.37
CA LEU A 100 -1.20 5.02 12.89
C LEU A 100 -0.72 5.93 14.03
N PRO A 101 0.60 6.15 14.17
CA PRO A 101 1.10 7.19 15.04
C PRO A 101 0.47 8.55 14.69
N PRO A 102 0.16 9.39 15.68
CA PRO A 102 -0.45 10.68 15.42
C PRO A 102 0.52 11.63 14.71
N GLY A 103 -0.05 12.58 13.98
CA GLY A 103 0.68 13.72 13.39
C GLY A 103 0.87 13.63 11.88
N PRO A 104 1.08 14.79 11.23
CA PRO A 104 1.10 14.90 9.77
C PRO A 104 2.26 14.12 9.14
N GLY A 105 3.43 14.08 9.80
CA GLY A 105 4.57 13.31 9.32
C GLY A 105 4.24 11.81 9.21
N ALA A 106 3.64 11.23 10.24
CA ALA A 106 3.25 9.83 10.23
C ALA A 106 2.19 9.52 9.16
N ALA A 107 1.19 10.38 8.97
CA ALA A 107 0.19 10.23 7.91
C ALA A 107 0.86 10.22 6.52
N LEU A 108 1.75 11.17 6.25
CA LEU A 108 2.50 11.24 4.98
C LEU A 108 3.40 10.03 4.75
N GLY A 109 4.03 9.52 5.81
CA GLY A 109 4.83 8.29 5.76
C GLY A 109 3.98 7.06 5.42
N ALA A 110 2.79 6.92 6.00
CA ALA A 110 1.86 5.85 5.66
C ALA A 110 1.32 5.99 4.23
N ALA A 111 1.01 7.21 3.78
CA ALA A 111 0.64 7.49 2.39
C ALA A 111 1.76 7.11 1.40
N TYR A 112 3.03 7.35 1.75
CA TYR A 112 4.19 6.94 0.95
C TYR A 112 4.20 5.43 0.69
N VAL A 113 3.85 4.60 1.67
CA VAL A 113 3.78 3.15 1.51
C VAL A 113 2.66 2.76 0.54
N LEU A 114 1.48 3.37 0.67
CA LEU A 114 0.36 3.12 -0.25
C LEU A 114 0.74 3.50 -1.68
N GLU A 115 1.23 4.72 -1.90
CA GLU A 115 1.67 5.20 -3.21
C GLU A 115 2.79 4.33 -3.80
N GLY A 116 3.78 3.96 -2.98
CA GLY A 116 4.89 3.11 -3.38
C GLY A 116 4.48 1.68 -3.75
N SER A 117 3.43 1.12 -3.15
CA SER A 117 3.00 -0.26 -3.42
C SER A 117 2.62 -0.53 -4.88
N ARG A 118 2.31 0.51 -5.67
CA ARG A 118 1.84 0.38 -7.06
C ARG A 118 2.97 0.10 -8.06
N PHE A 119 4.23 0.31 -7.70
CA PHE A 119 5.36 0.11 -8.62
C PHE A 119 5.59 -1.34 -9.03
N GLY A 120 5.24 -2.29 -8.16
CA GLY A 120 5.35 -3.72 -8.44
C GLY A 120 4.19 -4.28 -9.27
N ASN A 121 3.07 -3.56 -9.38
CA ASN A 121 1.81 -4.11 -9.90
C ASN A 121 1.91 -4.60 -11.35
N GLY A 122 2.80 -4.02 -12.16
CA GLY A 122 2.99 -4.48 -13.54
C GLY A 122 3.44 -5.93 -13.64
N MET A 123 4.25 -6.43 -12.69
CA MET A 123 4.62 -7.84 -12.63
C MET A 123 3.43 -8.70 -12.17
N LEU A 124 2.74 -8.27 -11.12
CA LEU A 124 1.59 -8.99 -10.55
C LEU A 124 0.45 -9.13 -11.58
N LEU A 125 0.15 -8.06 -12.31
CA LEU A 125 -0.84 -8.06 -13.41
C LEU A 125 -0.51 -9.08 -14.49
N ARG A 126 0.77 -9.27 -14.83
CA ARG A 126 1.17 -10.29 -15.80
C ARG A 126 0.88 -11.69 -15.25
N GLN A 127 1.22 -11.95 -13.98
CA GLN A 127 0.93 -13.24 -13.34
C GLN A 127 -0.57 -13.55 -13.32
N VAL A 128 -1.40 -12.58 -12.91
CA VAL A 128 -2.87 -12.72 -12.89
C VAL A 128 -3.39 -13.10 -14.28
N ARG A 129 -2.99 -12.36 -15.32
CA ARG A 129 -3.43 -12.60 -16.70
C ARG A 129 -2.97 -13.92 -17.30
N HIS A 130 -1.92 -14.54 -16.75
CA HIS A 130 -1.46 -15.85 -17.17
C HIS A 130 -2.29 -17.02 -16.61
N GLY A 131 -3.15 -16.79 -15.62
CA GLY A 131 -3.93 -17.84 -14.94
C GLY A 131 -5.05 -18.49 -15.76
N GLY A 132 -5.35 -17.98 -16.96
CA GLY A 132 -6.26 -18.62 -17.93
C GLY A 132 -7.76 -18.51 -17.65
N ASP A 133 -8.19 -18.13 -16.44
CA ASP A 133 -9.61 -17.87 -16.13
C ASP A 133 -10.03 -16.45 -16.59
N PRO A 134 -11.08 -16.29 -17.41
CA PRO A 134 -11.49 -14.98 -17.91
C PRO A 134 -11.97 -13.98 -16.85
N ARG A 135 -12.63 -14.45 -15.78
CA ARG A 135 -13.12 -13.57 -14.69
C ARG A 135 -11.95 -13.09 -13.85
N HIS A 136 -11.03 -13.99 -13.53
CA HIS A 136 -9.74 -13.70 -12.90
C HIS A 136 -8.94 -12.66 -13.68
N ASN A 137 -8.79 -12.85 -14.98
CA ASN A 137 -8.06 -11.95 -15.86
C ASN A 137 -8.70 -10.55 -15.97
N ALA A 138 -10.01 -10.45 -15.71
CA ALA A 138 -10.77 -9.21 -15.74
C ALA A 138 -10.75 -8.46 -14.40
N ALA A 139 -10.67 -9.17 -13.27
CA ALA A 139 -10.61 -8.62 -11.91
C ALA A 139 -9.23 -8.01 -11.62
N THR A 140 -8.90 -6.90 -12.27
CA THR A 140 -7.58 -6.27 -12.19
C THR A 140 -7.63 -4.77 -11.90
N ALA A 141 -8.77 -4.20 -11.53
CA ALA A 141 -8.94 -2.78 -11.26
C ALA A 141 -8.02 -2.29 -10.13
N TYR A 142 -7.89 -3.06 -9.04
CA TYR A 142 -7.03 -2.74 -7.90
C TYR A 142 -5.55 -2.67 -8.31
N LEU A 143 -5.07 -3.68 -9.03
CA LEU A 143 -3.69 -3.74 -9.48
C LEU A 143 -3.39 -2.77 -10.63
N SER A 144 -4.38 -2.47 -11.48
CA SER A 144 -4.27 -1.52 -12.59
C SER A 144 -4.34 -0.06 -12.15
N HIS A 145 -4.70 0.21 -10.89
CA HIS A 145 -4.73 1.56 -10.36
C HIS A 145 -3.31 2.15 -10.31
N GLN A 146 -3.08 3.20 -11.09
CA GLN A 146 -1.77 3.84 -11.23
C GLN A 146 -1.51 4.84 -10.10
N ALA A 147 -0.25 5.02 -9.73
CA ALA A 147 0.19 6.11 -8.85
C ALA A 147 0.50 7.35 -9.69
N ALA A 148 0.04 8.52 -9.26
CA ALA A 148 0.62 9.79 -9.70
C ALA A 148 1.87 10.09 -8.88
N TRP A 149 2.90 9.25 -9.01
CA TRP A 149 4.05 9.24 -8.09
C TRP A 149 4.88 10.53 -8.10
N PRO A 150 5.24 11.12 -9.26
CA PRO A 150 5.95 12.40 -9.25
C PRO A 150 5.16 13.49 -8.50
N ALA A 151 3.85 13.57 -8.75
CA ALA A 151 2.97 14.52 -8.08
C ALA A 151 2.81 14.23 -6.57
N PHE A 152 2.86 12.96 -6.16
CA PHE A 152 2.88 12.60 -4.74
C PHE A 152 4.19 13.02 -4.08
N LEU A 153 5.34 12.74 -4.71
CA LEU A 153 6.63 13.10 -4.16
C LEU A 153 6.79 14.61 -3.99
N GLU A 154 6.30 15.41 -4.95
CA GLU A 154 6.30 16.87 -4.83
C GLU A 154 5.55 17.34 -3.59
N GLN A 155 4.36 16.80 -3.32
CA GLN A 155 3.58 17.13 -2.13
C GLN A 155 4.26 16.61 -0.84
N LEU A 156 4.81 15.39 -0.87
CA LEU A 156 5.56 14.82 0.25
C LEU A 156 6.75 15.71 0.63
N GLU A 157 7.51 16.17 -0.37
CA GLU A 157 8.69 17.02 -0.21
C GLU A 157 8.30 18.42 0.28
N ALA A 158 7.18 18.98 -0.20
CA ALA A 158 6.66 20.26 0.29
C ALA A 158 6.32 20.23 1.79
N HIS A 159 5.80 19.11 2.29
CA HIS A 159 5.46 18.96 3.71
C HIS A 159 6.61 18.46 4.59
N LEU A 160 7.55 17.68 4.05
CA LEU A 160 8.65 17.05 4.80
C LEU A 160 10.03 17.56 4.35
N GLY A 161 10.10 18.79 3.88
CA GLY A 161 11.37 19.45 3.56
C GLY A 161 12.29 19.61 4.78
N ASP A 162 11.72 19.67 5.98
CA ASP A 162 12.47 19.70 7.25
C ASP A 162 12.75 18.27 7.78
N PRO A 163 14.03 17.88 7.95
CA PRO A 163 14.43 16.61 8.55
C PRO A 163 13.89 16.33 9.95
N SER A 164 13.49 17.35 10.72
CA SER A 164 12.96 17.18 12.08
C SER A 164 11.72 16.24 12.14
N SER A 165 10.94 16.22 11.06
CA SER A 165 9.70 15.42 10.95
C SER A 165 9.90 14.06 10.29
N TRP A 166 11.11 13.74 9.80
CA TRP A 166 11.38 12.49 9.08
C TRP A 166 11.22 11.25 9.95
N SER A 167 11.54 11.35 11.24
CA SER A 167 11.35 10.25 12.21
C SER A 167 9.87 9.87 12.37
N GLN A 168 8.97 10.86 12.35
CA GLN A 168 7.53 10.64 12.39
C GLN A 168 7.05 9.96 11.09
N ALA A 169 7.54 10.43 9.94
CA ALA A 169 7.23 9.83 8.65
C ALA A 169 7.72 8.37 8.54
N ALA A 170 8.94 8.09 8.98
CA ALA A 170 9.44 6.72 9.07
C ALA A 170 8.57 5.85 10.00
N SER A 171 8.08 6.41 11.12
CA SER A 171 7.24 5.68 12.06
C SER A 171 5.87 5.33 11.45
N GLY A 172 5.24 6.26 10.75
CA GLY A 172 3.98 6.02 10.03
C GLY A 172 4.13 5.03 8.88
N ALA A 173 5.22 5.14 8.10
CA ALA A 173 5.52 4.18 7.03
C ALA A 173 5.71 2.76 7.58
N ARG A 174 6.47 2.60 8.67
CA ARG A 174 6.63 1.31 9.35
C ARG A 174 5.31 0.76 9.89
N ALA A 175 4.44 1.61 10.42
CA ALA A 175 3.11 1.21 10.88
C ALA A 175 2.25 0.66 9.72
N ALA A 176 2.25 1.36 8.58
CA ALA A 176 1.55 0.89 7.38
C ALA A 176 2.08 -0.47 6.89
N PHE A 177 3.40 -0.68 6.81
CA PHE A 177 3.95 -1.98 6.44
C PHE A 177 3.53 -3.10 7.41
N ARG A 178 3.65 -2.86 8.73
CA ARG A 178 3.23 -3.84 9.73
C ARG A 178 1.76 -4.19 9.61
N HIS A 179 0.90 -3.21 9.35
CA HIS A 179 -0.53 -3.41 9.16
C HIS A 179 -0.83 -4.37 7.99
N PHE A 180 -0.22 -4.12 6.83
CA PHE A 180 -0.34 -5.03 5.68
C PHE A 180 0.21 -6.43 5.99
N GLN A 181 1.37 -6.51 6.64
CA GLN A 181 1.98 -7.79 6.99
C GLN A 181 1.08 -8.62 7.90
N THR A 182 0.51 -8.01 8.95
CA THR A 182 -0.42 -8.69 9.86
C THR A 182 -1.67 -9.18 9.15
N CYS A 183 -2.26 -8.38 8.26
CA CYS A 183 -3.44 -8.76 7.49
C CYS A 183 -3.16 -9.92 6.53
N MET A 184 -2.02 -9.90 5.84
CA MET A 184 -1.60 -10.99 4.93
C MET A 184 -1.34 -12.29 5.69
N LEU A 185 -0.63 -12.23 6.81
CA LEU A 185 -0.39 -13.40 7.66
C LEU A 185 -1.69 -14.00 8.19
N THR A 186 -2.65 -13.14 8.57
CA THR A 186 -3.98 -13.58 9.04
C THR A 186 -4.73 -14.33 7.96
N GLU A 187 -4.70 -13.83 6.71
CA GLU A 187 -5.37 -14.50 5.58
C GLU A 187 -4.71 -15.85 5.25
N LEU A 188 -3.38 -15.92 5.19
CA LEU A 188 -2.64 -17.16 4.95
C LEU A 188 -2.82 -18.21 6.06
N ALA A 189 -2.96 -17.77 7.31
CA ALA A 189 -3.25 -18.67 8.43
C ALA A 189 -4.69 -19.23 8.36
N GLY A 190 -5.64 -18.41 7.92
CA GLY A 190 -7.03 -18.84 7.70
C GLY A 190 -7.18 -19.88 6.60
N GLU A 191 -6.36 -19.81 5.55
CA GLU A 191 -6.28 -20.82 4.49
C GLU A 191 -5.81 -22.18 5.02
N HIS A 192 -4.70 -22.21 5.77
CA HIS A 192 -4.19 -23.46 6.35
C HIS A 192 -5.20 -24.15 7.27
N ALA A 193 -5.98 -23.38 8.03
CA ALA A 193 -7.01 -23.93 8.91
C ALA A 193 -8.25 -24.48 8.16
N ALA A 194 -8.50 -24.06 6.91
CA ALA A 194 -9.62 -24.54 6.10
C ALA A 194 -9.29 -25.83 5.30
N HIS A 195 -8.01 -26.19 5.20
CA HIS A 195 -7.52 -27.35 4.43
C HIS A 195 -7.00 -28.51 5.29
N VAL A 196 -7.17 -28.44 6.62
CA VAL A 196 -6.86 -29.51 7.60
C VAL A 196 -8.16 -30.07 8.17
#